data_AF-A0A7L2HMB6-F1
#
_entry.id   AF-A0A7L2HMB6-F1
#
_cell.length_a   1.000
_cell.length_b   1.000
_cell.length_c   1.000
_cell.angle_alpha   90.00
_cell.angle_beta   90.00
_cell.angle_gamma   90.00
#
_symmetry.space_group_name_H-M   'P 1'
#
loop_
_entity.id
_entity.type
_entity.pdbx_description
1 polymer ?
#
loop_
_entity_poly.entity_id
_entity_poly.type
_entity_poly.pdbx_seq_one_letter_code
_entity_poly.pdbx_strand_id
1 'polypeptide(L)'
;STKAGSRSLLAALVSKAKLINGRYERFLERTFPRFYVLYATFTKGVQALFLEVKEIRKIKSKMSRQRLSVQQLPYREMERLRQVRRGARDAFRQFRRDVIKAIPIGVIAIPPFANFLVIVLMYFFPRQLLIRYFWTPNQQVEFLDAYDAIRRGFYPGVVESLALAARSLPEPQLQKRLQELCAEVQRGSQPRAAELYAVRSLFSGSPLSLNKLQVSHVKALSRVLFLTPHLPAFFLRRRLRSHVLEIRHLDRAMLRLGLGQLSEEELRAACYLRGLNSTHLGMSECRAWLEQWLGLSCKLQASEASLLANSMVLLSLNYI
;
A
#
# COMPACT_ATOMS: atom_id res chain seq x y z
N SER A 1 -7.29 -39.12 31.66
CA SER A 1 -5.84 -39.40 31.51
C SER A 1 -5.30 -39.23 30.08
N THR A 2 -6.11 -39.33 29.02
CA THR A 2 -5.67 -39.37 27.60
C THR A 2 -5.18 -38.04 26.98
N LYS A 3 -5.56 -36.87 27.51
CA LYS A 3 -5.09 -35.54 26.99
C LYS A 3 -3.64 -35.19 27.38
N ALA A 4 -3.08 -35.85 28.40
CA ALA A 4 -1.71 -35.56 28.86
C ALA A 4 -0.66 -36.25 27.97
N GLY A 5 -0.92 -37.49 27.54
CA GLY A 5 -0.01 -38.27 26.68
C GLY A 5 0.10 -37.74 25.24
N SER A 6 -0.96 -37.14 24.68
CA SER A 6 -0.88 -36.55 23.34
C SER A 6 -0.04 -35.27 23.30
N ARG A 7 -0.06 -34.48 24.38
CA ARG A 7 0.78 -33.28 24.53
C ARG A 7 2.26 -33.62 24.71
N SER A 8 2.59 -34.67 25.45
CA SER A 8 3.98 -35.10 25.63
C SER A 8 4.58 -35.69 24.35
N LEU A 9 3.81 -36.46 23.58
CA LEU A 9 4.25 -36.99 22.28
C LEU A 9 4.43 -35.88 21.24
N LEU A 10 3.51 -34.89 21.19
CA LEU A 10 3.68 -33.71 20.34
C LEU A 10 4.91 -32.90 20.75
N ALA A 11 5.18 -32.75 22.05
CA ALA A 11 6.37 -32.05 22.54
C ALA A 11 7.68 -32.78 22.15
N ALA A 12 7.70 -34.11 22.22
CA ALA A 12 8.84 -34.93 21.82
C ALA A 12 9.08 -34.94 20.29
N LEU A 13 8.00 -34.92 19.49
CA LEU A 13 8.11 -34.79 18.03
C LEU A 13 8.61 -33.41 17.63
N VAL A 14 8.13 -32.35 18.30
CA VAL A 14 8.59 -30.98 18.07
C VAL A 14 10.06 -30.81 18.46
N SER A 15 10.50 -31.43 19.57
CA SER A 15 11.91 -31.36 20.00
C SER A 15 12.84 -32.11 19.04
N LYS A 16 12.46 -33.31 18.57
CA LYS A 16 13.20 -34.05 17.54
C LYS A 16 13.24 -33.30 16.22
N ALA A 17 12.13 -32.72 15.77
CA ALA A 17 12.07 -31.92 14.55
C ALA A 17 12.98 -30.68 14.63
N LYS A 18 13.01 -29.98 15.79
CA LYS A 18 13.92 -28.85 16.03
C LYS A 18 15.39 -29.27 15.96
N LEU A 19 15.75 -30.42 16.53
CA LEU A 19 17.13 -30.92 16.53
C LEU A 19 17.61 -31.25 15.10
N ILE A 20 16.74 -31.90 14.31
CA ILE A 20 17.03 -32.26 12.92
C ILE A 20 17.16 -30.99 12.06
N ASN A 21 16.25 -30.03 12.23
CA ASN A 21 16.31 -28.75 11.53
C ASN A 21 17.60 -27.98 11.84
N GLY A 22 18.02 -27.93 13.12
CA GLY A 22 19.26 -27.26 13.52
C GLY A 22 20.55 -27.96 13.08
N ARG A 23 20.52 -29.26 12.76
CA ARG A 23 21.64 -29.95 12.09
C ARG A 23 21.68 -29.64 10.60
N TYR A 24 20.51 -29.57 9.96
CA TYR A 24 20.37 -29.23 8.54
C TYR A 24 20.80 -27.79 8.25
N GLU A 25 20.42 -26.82 9.10
CA GLU A 25 20.86 -25.42 8.98
C GLU A 25 22.38 -25.28 9.07
N ARG A 26 23.02 -25.92 10.05
CA ARG A 26 24.49 -25.92 10.20
C ARG A 26 25.22 -26.60 9.05
N PHE A 27 24.63 -27.63 8.47
CA PHE A 27 25.16 -28.29 7.27
C PHE A 27 25.08 -27.36 6.05
N LEU A 28 23.93 -26.74 5.81
CA LEU A 28 23.75 -25.79 4.71
C LEU A 28 24.68 -24.58 4.81
N GLU A 29 24.86 -24.03 6.01
CA GLU A 29 25.75 -22.91 6.27
C GLU A 29 27.21 -23.24 5.93
N ARG A 30 27.66 -24.45 6.29
CA ARG A 30 29.06 -24.89 6.09
C ARG A 30 29.37 -25.29 4.65
N THR A 31 28.42 -25.93 3.97
CA THR A 31 28.63 -26.49 2.62
C THR A 31 28.25 -25.51 1.51
N PHE A 32 27.23 -24.68 1.70
CA PHE A 32 26.71 -23.77 0.68
C PHE A 32 26.33 -22.39 1.26
N PRO A 33 27.31 -21.55 1.64
CA PRO A 33 27.05 -20.30 2.37
C PRO A 33 26.14 -19.32 1.60
N ARG A 34 26.27 -19.23 0.27
CA ARG A 34 25.38 -18.40 -0.57
C ARG A 34 23.93 -18.91 -0.59
N PHE A 35 23.75 -20.24 -0.61
CA PHE A 35 22.41 -20.85 -0.57
C PHE A 35 21.78 -20.72 0.82
N TYR A 36 22.58 -20.82 1.87
CA TYR A 36 22.11 -20.65 3.24
C TYR A 36 21.51 -19.27 3.49
N VAL A 37 22.10 -18.20 2.95
CA VAL A 37 21.52 -16.84 3.04
C VAL A 37 20.12 -16.79 2.41
N LEU A 38 19.94 -17.42 1.24
CA LEU A 38 18.64 -17.49 0.56
C LEU A 38 17.62 -18.34 1.35
N TYR A 39 18.05 -19.51 1.82
CA TYR A 39 17.22 -20.40 2.64
C TYR A 39 16.81 -19.74 3.96
N ALA A 40 17.74 -19.08 4.65
CA ALA A 40 17.49 -18.36 5.90
C ALA A 40 16.53 -17.17 5.68
N THR A 41 16.70 -16.43 4.58
CA THR A 41 15.79 -15.33 4.22
C THR A 41 14.38 -15.85 3.92
N PHE A 42 14.28 -16.94 3.16
CA PHE A 42 13.01 -17.57 2.84
C PHE A 42 12.30 -18.13 4.08
N THR A 43 12.99 -18.90 4.91
CA THR A 43 12.41 -19.49 6.14
C THR A 43 11.96 -18.43 7.13
N LYS A 44 12.75 -17.37 7.34
CA LYS A 44 12.34 -16.21 8.14
C LYS A 44 11.09 -15.54 7.58
N GLY A 45 11.02 -15.33 6.27
CA GLY A 45 9.83 -14.73 5.63
C GLY A 45 8.58 -15.61 5.76
N VAL A 46 8.69 -16.93 5.62
CA VAL A 46 7.58 -17.88 5.83
C VAL A 46 7.10 -17.85 7.29
N GLN A 47 8.02 -17.82 8.26
CA GLN A 47 7.67 -17.71 9.68
C GLN A 47 6.94 -16.39 9.98
N ALA A 48 7.45 -15.27 9.45
CA ALA A 48 6.82 -13.96 9.59
C ALA A 48 5.39 -13.97 9.02
N LEU A 49 5.20 -14.48 7.79
CA LEU A 49 3.87 -14.62 7.19
C LEU A 49 2.91 -15.45 8.05
N PHE A 50 3.39 -16.56 8.63
CA PHE A 50 2.54 -17.41 9.46
C PHE A 50 2.06 -16.69 10.73
N LEU A 51 2.95 -15.93 11.37
CA LEU A 51 2.61 -15.09 12.52
C LEU A 51 1.56 -14.03 12.14
N GLU A 52 1.73 -13.38 10.99
CA GLU A 52 0.75 -12.41 10.51
C GLU A 52 -0.62 -13.00 10.22
N VAL A 53 -0.67 -14.16 9.57
CA VAL A 53 -1.92 -14.88 9.31
C VAL A 53 -2.63 -15.23 10.62
N LYS A 54 -1.88 -15.63 11.65
CA LYS A 54 -2.42 -15.90 12.99
C LYS A 54 -3.02 -14.64 13.61
N GLU A 55 -2.33 -13.50 13.56
CA GLU A 55 -2.84 -12.23 14.08
C GLU A 55 -4.09 -11.75 13.34
N ILE A 56 -4.12 -11.90 12.01
CA ILE A 56 -5.30 -11.53 11.21
C ILE A 56 -6.49 -12.41 11.53
N ARG A 57 -6.29 -13.72 11.73
CA ARG A 57 -7.36 -14.62 12.19
C ARG A 57 -7.89 -14.18 13.55
N LYS A 58 -7.03 -13.74 14.48
CA LYS A 58 -7.47 -13.18 15.77
C LYS A 58 -8.31 -11.92 15.58
N ILE A 59 -7.87 -10.97 14.76
CA ILE A 59 -8.62 -9.74 14.48
C ILE A 59 -9.98 -10.06 13.84
N LYS A 60 -10.03 -10.95 12.85
CA LYS A 60 -11.30 -11.38 12.23
C LYS A 60 -12.23 -12.09 13.20
N SER A 61 -11.69 -12.93 14.08
CA SER A 61 -12.46 -13.60 15.14
C SER A 61 -13.04 -12.57 16.13
N LYS A 62 -12.24 -11.59 16.55
CA LYS A 62 -12.67 -10.46 17.41
C LYS A 62 -13.79 -9.64 16.75
N MET A 63 -13.63 -9.27 15.48
CA MET A 63 -14.67 -8.57 14.71
C MET A 63 -15.97 -9.36 14.65
N SER A 64 -15.90 -10.67 14.36
CA SER A 64 -17.08 -11.52 14.27
C SER A 64 -17.80 -11.67 15.62
N ARG A 65 -17.04 -11.86 16.72
CA ARG A 65 -17.58 -11.98 18.07
C ARG A 65 -18.24 -10.70 18.57
N GLN A 66 -17.63 -9.54 18.27
CA GLN A 66 -18.08 -8.24 18.76
C GLN A 66 -18.96 -7.49 17.75
N ARG A 67 -19.28 -8.09 16.59
CA ARG A 67 -20.00 -7.47 15.45
C ARG A 67 -19.45 -6.09 15.07
N LEU A 68 -18.13 -5.91 15.17
CA LEU A 68 -17.47 -4.63 14.87
C LEU A 68 -17.31 -4.44 13.35
N SER A 69 -17.51 -3.21 12.90
CA SER A 69 -17.14 -2.79 11.55
C SER A 69 -15.64 -2.49 11.48
N VAL A 70 -15.03 -2.69 10.31
CA VAL A 70 -13.60 -2.38 10.05
C VAL A 70 -13.24 -0.94 10.44
N GLN A 71 -14.19 0.00 10.35
CA GLN A 71 -14.00 1.42 10.65
C GLN A 71 -13.86 1.72 12.16
N GLN A 72 -14.34 0.81 13.01
CA GLN A 72 -14.30 0.95 14.47
C GLN A 72 -13.01 0.38 15.07
N LEU A 73 -12.17 -0.26 14.26
CA LEU A 73 -10.94 -0.86 14.73
C LEU A 73 -9.86 0.19 15.07
N PRO A 74 -8.94 -0.15 16.00
CA PRO A 74 -7.71 0.61 16.19
C PRO A 74 -6.91 0.72 14.89
N TYR A 75 -6.13 1.79 14.76
CA TYR A 75 -5.32 2.07 13.57
C TYR A 75 -4.46 0.87 13.14
N ARG A 76 -3.69 0.27 14.08
CA ARG A 76 -2.78 -0.86 13.80
C ARG A 76 -3.50 -2.09 13.26
N GLU A 77 -4.67 -2.43 13.82
CA GLU A 77 -5.45 -3.58 13.36
C GLU A 77 -6.03 -3.32 11.96
N MET A 78 -6.53 -2.11 11.70
CA MET A 78 -7.06 -1.72 10.40
C MET A 78 -5.98 -1.67 9.32
N GLU A 79 -4.81 -1.12 9.63
CA GLU A 79 -3.69 -1.08 8.69
C GLU A 79 -3.20 -2.48 8.32
N ARG A 80 -3.04 -3.38 9.30
CA ARG A 80 -2.65 -4.78 9.06
C ARG A 80 -3.63 -5.50 8.14
N LEU A 81 -4.93 -5.38 8.38
CA LEU A 81 -5.96 -5.98 7.52
C LEU A 81 -5.88 -5.44 6.09
N ARG A 82 -5.66 -4.14 5.92
CA ARG A 82 -5.51 -3.52 4.61
C ARG A 82 -4.26 -4.01 3.89
N GLN A 83 -3.11 -4.01 4.56
CA GLN A 83 -1.84 -4.42 3.97
C GLN A 83 -1.93 -5.84 3.41
N VAL A 84 -2.49 -6.79 4.16
CA VAL A 84 -2.67 -8.17 3.66
C VAL A 84 -3.71 -8.26 2.55
N ARG A 85 -4.83 -7.53 2.66
CA ARG A 85 -5.84 -7.52 1.58
C ARG A 85 -5.27 -6.96 0.26
N ARG A 86 -4.42 -5.94 0.33
CA ARG A 86 -3.73 -5.38 -0.84
C ARG A 86 -2.64 -6.30 -1.32
N GLY A 87 -1.73 -6.72 -0.44
CA GLY A 87 -0.64 -7.64 -0.77
C GLY A 87 -1.14 -8.90 -1.47
N ALA A 88 -2.18 -9.56 -0.94
CA ALA A 88 -2.77 -10.74 -1.58
C ALA A 88 -3.37 -10.43 -2.96
N ARG A 89 -4.01 -9.27 -3.13
CA ARG A 89 -4.62 -8.84 -4.40
C ARG A 89 -3.56 -8.46 -5.44
N ASP A 90 -2.49 -7.81 -5.00
CA ASP A 90 -1.40 -7.35 -5.85
C ASP A 90 -0.52 -8.53 -6.26
N ALA A 91 -0.20 -9.43 -5.32
CA ALA A 91 0.47 -10.70 -5.60
C ALA A 91 -0.35 -11.56 -6.56
N PHE A 92 -1.65 -11.76 -6.33
CA PHE A 92 -2.52 -12.49 -7.25
C PHE A 92 -2.57 -11.86 -8.65
N ARG A 93 -2.51 -10.53 -8.73
CA ARG A 93 -2.52 -9.78 -9.99
C ARG A 93 -1.18 -9.82 -10.72
N GLN A 94 -0.06 -9.76 -10.01
CA GLN A 94 1.29 -9.94 -10.55
C GLN A 94 1.43 -11.37 -11.06
N PHE A 95 1.10 -12.36 -10.21
CA PHE A 95 1.02 -13.77 -10.56
C PHE A 95 0.17 -14.00 -11.82
N ARG A 96 -1.06 -13.49 -11.90
CA ARG A 96 -1.89 -13.59 -13.12
C ARG A 96 -1.24 -12.98 -14.36
N ARG A 97 -0.63 -11.79 -14.25
CA ARG A 97 -0.04 -11.09 -15.40
C ARG A 97 1.20 -11.80 -15.94
N ASP A 98 1.97 -12.44 -15.06
CA ASP A 98 3.27 -13.00 -15.40
C ASP A 98 3.19 -14.51 -15.63
N VAL A 99 2.28 -15.24 -14.96
CA VAL A 99 1.96 -16.65 -15.29
C VAL A 99 1.41 -16.77 -16.71
N ILE A 100 0.57 -15.82 -17.17
CA ILE A 100 0.07 -15.84 -18.56
C ILE A 100 1.21 -15.74 -19.58
N LYS A 101 2.34 -15.12 -19.24
CA LYS A 101 3.55 -15.06 -20.07
C LYS A 101 4.49 -16.25 -19.87
N ALA A 102 4.42 -16.93 -18.72
CA ALA A 102 5.26 -18.06 -18.35
C ALA A 102 4.61 -19.43 -18.62
N ILE A 103 3.33 -19.49 -19.02
CA ILE A 103 2.64 -20.72 -19.44
C ILE A 103 3.43 -21.49 -20.52
N PRO A 104 4.01 -20.86 -21.56
CA PRO A 104 4.82 -21.58 -22.55
C PRO A 104 6.10 -22.22 -21.96
N ILE A 105 6.65 -21.63 -20.89
CA ILE A 105 7.87 -22.11 -20.21
C ILE A 105 7.52 -23.20 -19.18
N GLY A 106 6.37 -23.10 -18.53
CA GLY A 106 5.89 -24.05 -17.51
C GLY A 106 5.52 -25.43 -18.06
N VAL A 107 5.13 -25.52 -19.35
CA VAL A 107 4.85 -26.81 -20.02
C VAL A 107 6.13 -27.63 -20.23
N ILE A 108 7.31 -27.01 -20.21
CA ILE A 108 8.62 -27.69 -20.34
C ILE A 108 9.17 -28.16 -18.98
N ALA A 109 8.57 -27.73 -17.87
CA ALA A 109 9.02 -28.06 -16.52
C ALA A 109 8.37 -29.35 -15.98
N ILE A 110 8.84 -30.50 -16.46
CA ILE A 110 8.55 -31.81 -15.85
C ILE A 110 9.03 -31.78 -14.37
N PRO A 111 8.35 -32.48 -13.42
CA PRO A 111 8.58 -32.39 -11.98
C PRO A 111 9.87 -33.10 -11.55
N PRO A 112 11.03 -32.48 -11.79
CA PRO A 112 11.89 -32.06 -10.68
C PRO A 112 12.40 -30.61 -10.78
N PHE A 113 12.24 -29.93 -11.93
CA PHE A 113 12.84 -28.61 -12.17
C PHE A 113 11.91 -27.43 -11.89
N ALA A 114 10.58 -27.64 -11.85
CA ALA A 114 9.62 -26.57 -11.58
C ALA A 114 9.82 -25.92 -10.19
N ASN A 115 10.14 -26.70 -9.17
CA ASN A 115 10.39 -26.19 -7.82
C ASN A 115 11.67 -25.33 -7.75
N PHE A 116 12.72 -25.75 -8.46
CA PHE A 116 13.97 -24.98 -8.54
C PHE A 116 13.77 -23.68 -9.33
N LEU A 117 13.00 -23.76 -10.42
CA LEU A 117 12.65 -22.60 -11.24
C LEU A 117 11.92 -21.52 -10.43
N VAL A 118 10.99 -21.88 -9.54
CA VAL A 118 10.31 -20.91 -8.66
C VAL A 118 11.30 -20.18 -7.74
N ILE A 119 12.25 -20.91 -7.15
CA ILE A 119 13.27 -20.33 -6.27
C ILE A 119 14.22 -19.42 -7.06
N VAL A 120 14.64 -19.86 -8.26
CA VAL A 120 15.48 -19.07 -9.18
C VAL A 120 14.76 -17.80 -9.62
N LEU A 121 13.49 -17.91 -10.01
CA LEU A 121 12.69 -16.75 -10.39
C LEU A 121 12.48 -15.79 -9.21
N MET A 122 12.27 -16.29 -7.98
CA MET A 122 12.21 -15.44 -6.78
C MET A 122 13.53 -14.69 -6.52
N TYR A 123 14.68 -15.28 -6.86
CA TYR A 123 15.99 -14.64 -6.75
C TYR A 123 16.21 -13.54 -7.80
N PHE A 124 15.87 -13.80 -9.07
CA PHE A 124 16.06 -12.85 -10.16
C PHE A 124 14.96 -11.79 -10.26
N PHE A 125 13.75 -12.09 -9.79
CA PHE A 125 12.58 -11.21 -9.83
C PHE A 125 11.96 -10.97 -8.44
N PRO A 126 12.74 -10.52 -7.44
CA PRO A 126 12.27 -10.36 -6.06
C PRO A 126 11.10 -9.37 -5.96
N ARG A 127 11.13 -8.28 -6.74
CA ARG A 127 10.06 -7.26 -6.76
C ARG A 127 8.69 -7.80 -7.22
N GLN A 128 8.66 -8.89 -7.99
CA GLN A 128 7.44 -9.40 -8.64
C GLN A 128 6.85 -10.62 -7.92
N LEU A 129 7.70 -11.44 -7.30
CA LEU A 129 7.31 -12.72 -6.71
C LEU A 129 7.33 -12.72 -5.18
N LEU A 130 8.15 -11.86 -4.58
CA LEU A 130 8.26 -11.76 -3.14
C LEU A 130 7.28 -10.74 -2.58
N ILE A 131 6.56 -11.14 -1.53
CA ILE A 131 5.82 -10.22 -0.66
C ILE A 131 6.85 -9.35 0.09
N ARG A 132 6.49 -8.12 0.47
CA ARG A 132 7.36 -7.16 1.18
C ARG A 132 8.18 -7.76 2.34
N TYR A 133 7.65 -8.77 3.04
CA TYR A 133 8.32 -9.47 4.14
C TYR A 133 9.60 -10.20 3.77
N PHE A 134 9.81 -10.53 2.50
CA PHE A 134 11.00 -11.22 2.03
C PHE A 134 12.02 -10.25 1.40
N TRP A 135 11.73 -8.95 1.36
CA TRP A 135 12.66 -7.96 0.82
C TRP A 135 13.66 -7.54 1.90
N THR A 136 14.94 -7.47 1.52
CA THR A 136 15.97 -6.91 2.41
C THR A 136 15.72 -5.41 2.64
N PRO A 137 16.22 -4.81 3.74
CA PRO A 137 16.03 -3.38 4.00
C PRO A 137 16.46 -2.49 2.82
N ASN A 138 17.60 -2.79 2.20
CA ASN A 138 18.10 -2.05 1.04
C ASN A 138 17.16 -2.19 -0.18
N GLN A 139 16.67 -3.41 -0.45
CA GLN A 139 15.70 -3.65 -1.52
C GLN A 139 14.38 -2.93 -1.27
N GLN A 140 13.95 -2.81 -0.02
CA GLN A 140 12.72 -2.08 0.31
C GLN A 140 12.84 -0.61 -0.09
N VAL A 141 13.96 0.05 0.25
CA VAL A 141 14.21 1.45 -0.14
C VAL A 141 14.25 1.58 -1.66
N GLU A 142 15.05 0.77 -2.33
CA GLU A 142 15.21 0.81 -3.80
C GLU A 142 13.87 0.60 -4.52
N PHE A 143 13.06 -0.38 -4.09
CA PHE A 143 11.78 -0.66 -4.73
C PHE A 143 10.76 0.44 -4.45
N LEU A 144 10.74 1.01 -3.24
CA LEU A 144 9.87 2.13 -2.90
C LEU A 144 10.20 3.38 -3.73
N ASP A 145 11.49 3.67 -3.92
CA ASP A 145 11.96 4.76 -4.79
C ASP A 145 11.59 4.50 -6.26
N ALA A 146 11.77 3.28 -6.76
CA ALA A 146 11.38 2.92 -8.12
C ALA A 146 9.86 3.02 -8.34
N TYR A 147 9.05 2.66 -7.33
CA TYR A 147 7.59 2.84 -7.40
C TYR A 147 7.20 4.32 -7.31
N ASP A 148 7.91 5.10 -6.49
CA ASP A 148 7.67 6.54 -6.38
C ASP A 148 8.01 7.27 -7.67
N ALA A 149 9.13 6.94 -8.33
CA ALA A 149 9.49 7.50 -9.64
C ALA A 149 8.38 7.27 -10.69
N ILE A 150 7.85 6.04 -10.75
CA ILE A 150 6.71 5.70 -11.62
C ILE A 150 5.47 6.52 -11.23
N ARG A 151 5.17 6.61 -9.93
CA ARG A 151 4.03 7.37 -9.39
C ARG A 151 4.12 8.85 -9.73
N ARG A 152 5.28 9.47 -9.53
CA ARG A 152 5.60 10.87 -9.84
C ARG A 152 5.44 11.18 -11.33
N GLY A 153 5.77 10.22 -12.21
CA GLY A 153 5.54 10.35 -13.65
C GLY A 153 4.07 10.61 -14.05
N PHE A 154 3.11 10.27 -13.19
CA PHE A 154 1.68 10.55 -13.43
C PHE A 154 1.16 11.82 -12.76
N TYR A 155 1.93 12.46 -11.87
CA TYR A 155 1.47 13.65 -11.15
C TYR A 155 1.17 14.83 -12.07
N PRO A 156 2.02 15.20 -13.04
CA PRO A 156 1.73 16.31 -13.95
C PRO A 156 0.39 16.13 -14.69
N GLY A 157 0.11 14.91 -15.18
CA GLY A 157 -1.14 14.60 -15.87
C GLY A 157 -2.38 14.69 -14.98
N VAL A 158 -2.25 14.45 -13.67
CA VAL A 158 -3.36 14.68 -12.71
C VAL A 158 -3.61 16.16 -12.52
N VAL A 159 -2.55 16.96 -12.33
CA VAL A 159 -2.67 18.41 -12.14
C VAL A 159 -3.20 19.09 -13.40
N GLU A 160 -2.72 18.70 -14.57
CA GLU A 160 -3.22 19.19 -15.86
C GLU A 160 -4.70 18.83 -16.07
N SER A 161 -5.08 17.57 -15.82
CA SER A 161 -6.49 17.15 -15.91
C SER A 161 -7.39 17.94 -14.96
N LEU A 162 -6.91 18.23 -13.75
CA LEU A 162 -7.62 19.04 -12.77
C LEU A 162 -7.76 20.50 -13.24
N ALA A 163 -6.69 21.10 -13.75
CA ALA A 163 -6.70 22.46 -14.29
C ALA A 163 -7.66 22.59 -15.48
N LEU A 164 -7.70 21.59 -16.37
CA LEU A 164 -8.66 21.53 -17.48
C LEU A 164 -10.10 21.44 -16.97
N ALA A 165 -10.37 20.56 -16.01
CA ALA A 165 -11.70 20.41 -15.43
C ALA A 165 -12.14 21.67 -14.67
N ALA A 166 -11.21 22.43 -14.10
CA ALA A 166 -11.48 23.70 -13.43
C ALA A 166 -12.00 24.78 -14.40
N ARG A 167 -11.66 24.72 -15.71
CA ARG A 167 -12.14 25.69 -16.71
C ARG A 167 -13.65 25.61 -16.95
N SER A 168 -14.27 24.46 -16.70
CA SER A 168 -15.70 24.23 -16.90
C SER A 168 -16.53 24.40 -15.63
N LEU A 169 -15.99 25.03 -14.59
CA LEU A 169 -16.68 25.25 -13.33
C LEU A 169 -17.66 26.44 -13.42
N PRO A 170 -18.86 26.34 -12.82
CA PRO A 170 -19.87 27.39 -12.88
C PRO A 170 -19.60 28.56 -11.93
N GLU A 171 -18.85 28.36 -10.85
CA GLU A 171 -18.58 29.38 -9.82
C GLU A 171 -17.26 30.14 -10.11
N PRO A 172 -17.29 31.41 -10.56
CA PRO A 172 -16.09 32.10 -11.06
C PRO A 172 -14.99 32.33 -10.02
N GLN A 173 -15.37 32.63 -8.77
CA GLN A 173 -14.42 32.88 -7.69
C GLN A 173 -13.66 31.61 -7.29
N LEU A 174 -14.38 30.51 -7.06
CA LEU A 174 -13.77 29.23 -6.71
C LEU A 174 -13.03 28.60 -7.91
N GLN A 175 -13.53 28.83 -9.12
CA GLN A 175 -12.84 28.49 -10.36
C GLN A 175 -11.46 29.13 -10.43
N LYS A 176 -11.39 30.47 -10.29
CA LYS A 176 -10.13 31.22 -10.32
C LYS A 176 -9.16 30.70 -9.26
N ARG A 177 -9.66 30.50 -8.03
CA ARG A 177 -8.87 29.95 -6.92
C ARG A 177 -8.30 28.56 -7.19
N LEU A 178 -9.09 27.66 -7.79
CA LEU A 178 -8.59 26.32 -8.13
C LEU A 178 -7.57 26.36 -9.28
N GLN A 179 -7.76 27.23 -10.26
CA GLN A 179 -6.79 27.42 -11.36
C GLN A 179 -5.47 27.99 -10.85
N GLU A 180 -5.53 29.00 -9.98
CA GLU A 180 -4.36 29.57 -9.32
C GLU A 180 -3.62 28.51 -8.51
N LEU A 181 -4.33 27.71 -7.71
CA LEU A 181 -3.74 26.61 -6.95
C LEU A 181 -3.03 25.60 -7.86
N CYS A 182 -3.65 25.21 -8.98
CA CYS A 182 -3.01 24.30 -9.94
C CYS A 182 -1.76 24.92 -10.57
N ALA A 183 -1.81 26.21 -10.93
CA ALA A 183 -0.68 26.92 -11.52
C ALA A 183 0.47 27.11 -10.53
N GLU A 184 0.18 27.42 -9.26
CA GLU A 184 1.18 27.50 -8.19
C GLU A 184 1.86 26.16 -7.94
N VAL A 185 1.08 25.08 -7.89
CA VAL A 185 1.61 23.72 -7.78
C VAL A 185 2.50 23.37 -8.99
N GLN A 186 2.11 23.76 -10.21
CA GLN A 186 2.95 23.55 -11.39
C GLN A 186 4.24 24.39 -11.36
N ARG A 187 4.23 25.56 -10.70
CA ARG A 187 5.42 26.40 -10.49
C ARG A 187 6.34 25.92 -9.37
N GLY A 188 6.00 24.82 -8.69
CA GLY A 188 6.80 24.28 -7.58
C GLY A 188 6.36 24.71 -6.18
N SER A 189 5.23 25.42 -6.05
CA SER A 189 4.71 25.82 -4.73
C SER A 189 4.01 24.67 -4.01
N GLN A 190 4.12 24.61 -2.69
CA GLN A 190 3.42 23.62 -1.88
C GLN A 190 2.11 24.21 -1.34
N PRO A 191 0.95 23.66 -1.71
CA PRO A 191 -0.34 24.20 -1.29
C PRO A 191 -0.61 23.87 0.18
N ARG A 192 -1.27 24.78 0.90
CA ARG A 192 -1.66 24.57 2.29
C ARG A 192 -2.95 23.76 2.38
N ALA A 193 -3.11 22.98 3.45
CA ALA A 193 -4.35 22.24 3.71
C ALA A 193 -5.60 23.15 3.75
N ALA A 194 -5.45 24.39 4.24
CA ALA A 194 -6.54 25.37 4.29
C ALA A 194 -6.99 25.82 2.89
N GLU A 195 -6.07 25.99 1.94
CA GLU A 195 -6.38 26.38 0.56
C GLU A 195 -7.16 25.28 -0.16
N LEU A 196 -6.72 24.02 0.00
CA LEU A 196 -7.42 22.85 -0.51
C LEU A 196 -8.80 22.68 0.13
N TYR A 197 -8.92 22.93 1.43
CA TYR A 197 -10.21 22.83 2.13
C TYR A 197 -11.19 23.91 1.67
N ALA A 198 -10.72 25.09 1.26
CA ALA A 198 -11.57 26.16 0.78
C ALA A 198 -12.26 25.86 -0.56
N VAL A 199 -11.66 25.02 -1.40
CA VAL A 199 -12.23 24.60 -2.71
C VAL A 199 -13.05 23.31 -2.64
N ARG A 200 -13.30 22.77 -1.43
CA ARG A 200 -13.94 21.45 -1.24
C ARG A 200 -15.33 21.31 -1.86
N SER A 201 -16.13 22.38 -1.85
CA SER A 201 -17.50 22.38 -2.38
C SER A 201 -17.53 21.96 -3.85
N LEU A 202 -16.53 22.38 -4.63
CA LEU A 202 -16.40 22.03 -6.06
C LEU A 202 -16.35 20.51 -6.30
N PHE A 203 -15.81 19.74 -5.34
CA PHE A 203 -15.58 18.30 -5.49
C PHE A 203 -16.74 17.43 -5.00
N SER A 204 -17.78 18.04 -4.41
CA SER A 204 -19.00 17.32 -4.02
C SER A 204 -19.94 17.08 -5.20
N GLY A 205 -19.91 17.96 -6.22
CA GLY A 205 -20.83 17.95 -7.36
C GLY A 205 -20.15 17.78 -8.72
N SER A 206 -20.92 17.93 -9.81
CA SER A 206 -20.35 18.01 -11.16
C SER A 206 -19.56 19.31 -11.31
N PRO A 207 -18.42 19.34 -12.04
CA PRO A 207 -17.78 18.26 -12.80
C PRO A 207 -16.72 17.47 -12.01
N LEU A 208 -16.30 17.94 -10.83
CA LEU A 208 -15.14 17.38 -10.12
C LEU A 208 -15.48 16.21 -9.18
N SER A 209 -16.76 15.87 -9.00
CA SER A 209 -17.15 14.66 -8.27
C SER A 209 -16.55 13.42 -8.93
N LEU A 210 -16.17 12.45 -8.10
CA LEU A 210 -15.45 11.26 -8.56
C LEU A 210 -16.21 10.48 -9.66
N ASN A 211 -17.54 10.54 -9.64
CA ASN A 211 -18.40 9.88 -10.62
C ASN A 211 -18.44 10.60 -11.98
N LYS A 212 -18.17 11.91 -12.00
CA LYS A 212 -18.23 12.78 -13.17
C LYS A 212 -16.85 13.15 -13.74
N LEU A 213 -15.77 12.89 -12.99
CA LEU A 213 -14.40 13.06 -13.48
C LEU A 213 -14.19 12.38 -14.84
N GLN A 214 -13.44 13.06 -15.70
CA GLN A 214 -13.01 12.52 -16.99
C GLN A 214 -12.23 11.21 -16.81
N VAL A 215 -12.37 10.31 -17.80
CA VAL A 215 -11.76 8.97 -17.73
C VAL A 215 -10.23 9.05 -17.69
N SER A 216 -9.63 10.00 -18.40
CA SER A 216 -8.18 10.31 -18.35
C SER A 216 -7.72 10.62 -16.93
N HIS A 217 -8.43 11.53 -16.25
CA HIS A 217 -8.15 11.94 -14.87
C HIS A 217 -8.27 10.77 -13.89
N VAL A 218 -9.34 9.99 -14.00
CA VAL A 218 -9.54 8.78 -13.16
C VAL A 218 -8.44 7.75 -13.40
N LYS A 219 -8.00 7.55 -14.64
CA LYS A 219 -6.89 6.64 -14.97
C LYS A 219 -5.57 7.14 -14.37
N ALA A 220 -5.29 8.44 -14.47
CA ALA A 220 -4.09 9.05 -13.89
C ALA A 220 -4.07 8.89 -12.35
N LEU A 221 -5.15 9.26 -11.66
CA LEU A 221 -5.31 9.06 -10.22
C LEU A 221 -5.22 7.58 -9.82
N SER A 222 -5.77 6.68 -10.64
CA SER A 222 -5.69 5.24 -10.40
C SER A 222 -4.25 4.76 -10.45
N ARG A 223 -3.43 5.23 -11.40
CA ARG A 223 -2.01 4.86 -11.49
C ARG A 223 -1.19 5.39 -10.32
N VAL A 224 -1.45 6.62 -9.89
CA VAL A 224 -0.83 7.21 -8.70
C VAL A 224 -1.05 6.34 -7.45
N LEU A 225 -2.26 5.77 -7.31
CA LEU A 225 -2.62 4.92 -6.19
C LEU A 225 -2.33 3.42 -6.40
N PHE A 226 -1.51 3.11 -7.40
CA PHE A 226 -1.15 1.74 -7.80
C PHE A 226 -2.36 0.85 -8.10
N LEU A 227 -3.50 1.45 -8.47
CA LEU A 227 -4.69 0.75 -8.95
C LEU A 227 -4.51 0.38 -10.42
N THR A 228 -5.19 -0.67 -10.85
CA THR A 228 -5.07 -1.15 -12.22
C THR A 228 -5.89 -0.30 -13.18
N PRO A 229 -5.26 0.38 -14.15
CA PRO A 229 -5.93 1.36 -15.00
C PRO A 229 -6.69 0.75 -16.18
N HIS A 230 -6.52 -0.55 -16.47
CA HIS A 230 -7.13 -1.22 -17.63
C HIS A 230 -8.58 -1.66 -17.42
N LEU A 231 -9.17 -1.35 -16.26
CA LEU A 231 -10.58 -1.67 -16.02
C LEU A 231 -11.50 -0.64 -16.69
N PRO A 232 -12.76 -1.01 -16.99
CA PRO A 232 -13.77 -0.05 -17.44
C PRO A 232 -13.94 1.09 -16.43
N ALA A 233 -14.29 2.27 -16.93
CA ALA A 233 -14.26 3.52 -16.14
C ALA A 233 -15.14 3.48 -14.88
N PHE A 234 -16.32 2.84 -14.93
CA PHE A 234 -17.18 2.65 -13.76
C PHE A 234 -16.47 1.85 -12.64
N PHE A 235 -15.81 0.76 -12.99
CA PHE A 235 -15.04 -0.05 -12.04
C PHE A 235 -13.84 0.73 -11.48
N LEU A 236 -13.14 1.50 -12.31
CA LEU A 236 -12.04 2.36 -11.85
C LEU A 236 -12.54 3.36 -10.81
N ARG A 237 -13.63 4.09 -11.10
CA ARG A 237 -14.23 5.06 -10.18
C ARG A 237 -14.63 4.41 -8.86
N ARG A 238 -15.31 3.25 -8.90
CA ARG A 238 -15.68 2.51 -7.68
C ARG A 238 -14.46 2.07 -6.86
N ARG A 239 -13.41 1.56 -7.52
CA ARG A 239 -12.17 1.13 -6.84
C ARG A 239 -11.42 2.30 -6.24
N LEU A 240 -11.29 3.39 -6.99
CA LEU A 240 -10.69 4.64 -6.54
C LEU A 240 -11.45 5.19 -5.32
N ARG A 241 -12.79 5.28 -5.40
CA ARG A 241 -13.64 5.70 -4.27
C ARG A 241 -13.39 4.85 -3.04
N SER A 242 -13.46 3.52 -3.20
CA SER A 242 -13.30 2.59 -2.09
C SER A 242 -11.91 2.70 -1.45
N HIS A 243 -10.87 2.89 -2.26
CA HIS A 243 -9.50 3.03 -1.80
C HIS A 243 -9.28 4.33 -1.04
N VAL A 244 -9.78 5.44 -1.56
CA VAL A 244 -9.62 6.78 -0.95
C VAL A 244 -10.43 6.87 0.35
N LEU A 245 -11.63 6.30 0.39
CA LEU A 245 -12.41 6.21 1.63
C LEU A 245 -11.75 5.31 2.67
N GLU A 246 -11.14 4.18 2.26
CA GLU A 246 -10.34 3.35 3.16
C GLU A 246 -9.19 4.13 3.80
N ILE A 247 -8.48 4.96 3.02
CA ILE A 247 -7.42 5.84 3.55
C ILE A 247 -8.01 6.87 4.52
N ARG A 248 -9.15 7.50 4.20
CA ARG A 248 -9.82 8.43 5.11
C ARG A 248 -10.23 7.78 6.44
N HIS A 249 -10.67 6.51 6.41
CA HIS A 249 -10.97 5.77 7.64
C HIS A 249 -9.70 5.50 8.45
N LEU A 250 -8.61 5.10 7.79
CA LEU A 250 -7.28 4.98 8.43
C LEU A 250 -6.84 6.29 9.08
N ASP A 251 -7.00 7.41 8.38
CA ASP A 251 -6.65 8.74 8.87
C ASP A 251 -7.39 9.09 10.16
N ARG A 252 -8.70 8.82 10.21
CA ARG A 252 -9.50 9.04 11.42
C ARG A 252 -9.07 8.15 12.58
N ALA A 253 -8.73 6.89 12.31
CA ALA A 253 -8.22 6.00 13.35
C ALA A 253 -6.82 6.42 13.82
N MET A 254 -5.98 6.92 12.92
CA MET A 254 -4.65 7.46 13.23
C MET A 254 -4.75 8.73 14.07
N LEU A 255 -5.68 9.63 13.73
CA LEU A 255 -5.94 10.84 14.51
C LEU A 255 -6.38 10.50 15.95
N ARG A 256 -7.20 9.46 16.14
CA ARG A 256 -7.59 8.97 17.47
C ARG A 256 -6.43 8.34 18.25
N LEU A 257 -5.49 7.69 17.57
CA LEU A 257 -4.30 7.11 18.20
C LEU A 257 -3.30 8.20 18.62
N GLY A 258 -3.19 9.25 17.81
CA GLY A 258 -2.21 10.32 17.97
C GLY A 258 -0.88 10.01 17.27
N LEU A 259 -0.31 11.00 16.58
CA LEU A 259 0.95 10.84 15.83
C LEU A 259 2.16 10.60 16.73
N GLY A 260 2.11 11.02 18.00
CA GLY A 260 3.15 10.73 19.00
C GLY A 260 3.34 9.25 19.32
N GLN A 261 2.33 8.41 19.07
CA GLN A 261 2.33 6.98 19.39
C GLN A 261 2.78 6.09 18.21
N LEU A 262 3.03 6.69 17.05
CA LEU A 262 3.48 5.96 15.85
C LEU A 262 4.98 5.71 15.92
N SER A 263 5.40 4.49 15.56
CA SER A 263 6.82 4.22 15.31
C SER A 263 7.33 4.94 14.07
N GLU A 264 8.65 5.05 13.91
CA GLU A 264 9.28 5.62 12.72
C GLU A 264 8.87 4.89 11.44
N GLU A 265 8.83 3.56 11.48
CA GLU A 265 8.38 2.74 10.35
C GLU A 265 6.90 2.97 10.03
N GLU A 266 6.03 3.08 11.05
CA GLU A 266 4.60 3.36 10.89
C GLU A 266 4.39 4.76 10.27
N LEU A 267 5.15 5.76 10.71
CA LEU A 267 5.10 7.12 10.19
C LEU A 267 5.54 7.17 8.71
N ARG A 268 6.69 6.60 8.38
CA ARG A 268 7.19 6.56 7.00
C ARG A 268 6.22 5.80 6.08
N ALA A 269 5.72 4.64 6.51
CA ALA A 269 4.75 3.87 5.73
C ALA A 269 3.43 4.64 5.54
N ALA A 270 3.00 5.39 6.55
CA ALA A 270 1.83 6.25 6.46
C ALA A 270 2.00 7.36 5.42
N CYS A 271 3.14 8.07 5.42
CA CYS A 271 3.47 9.07 4.41
C CYS A 271 3.48 8.46 3.00
N TYR A 272 4.18 7.33 2.83
CA TYR A 272 4.31 6.62 1.56
C TYR A 272 2.95 6.23 0.97
N LEU A 273 2.05 5.72 1.80
CA LEU A 273 0.69 5.36 1.39
C LEU A 273 -0.07 6.55 0.78
N ARG A 274 0.16 7.76 1.26
CA ARG A 274 -0.62 8.95 0.90
C ARG A 274 0.00 9.76 -0.25
N GLY A 275 1.13 9.31 -0.78
CA GLY A 275 1.76 9.90 -1.97
C GLY A 275 3.14 10.50 -1.73
N LEU A 276 3.58 10.64 -0.48
CA LEU A 276 4.87 11.23 -0.11
C LEU A 276 5.97 10.17 -0.06
N ASN A 277 7.08 10.37 -0.77
CA ASN A 277 8.23 9.49 -0.58
C ASN A 277 8.96 9.82 0.73
N SER A 278 8.87 8.94 1.70
CA SER A 278 9.43 9.13 3.06
C SER A 278 10.75 8.41 3.30
N THR A 279 11.32 7.77 2.26
CA THR A 279 12.57 7.01 2.35
C THR A 279 13.76 7.91 2.73
N HIS A 280 13.78 9.14 2.22
CA HIS A 280 14.89 10.08 2.37
C HIS A 280 14.55 11.29 3.26
N LEU A 281 13.35 11.35 3.82
CA LEU A 281 12.88 12.49 4.62
C LEU A 281 13.16 12.30 6.11
N GLY A 282 13.40 13.42 6.79
CA GLY A 282 13.52 13.47 8.24
C GLY A 282 12.22 13.10 8.95
N MET A 283 12.33 12.67 10.19
CA MET A 283 11.19 12.28 11.02
C MET A 283 10.24 13.45 11.33
N SER A 284 10.79 14.64 11.55
CA SER A 284 10.04 15.88 11.78
C SER A 284 9.26 16.30 10.54
N GLU A 285 9.87 16.21 9.35
CA GLU A 285 9.25 16.54 8.07
C GLU A 285 8.10 15.58 7.74
N CYS A 286 8.33 14.27 7.89
CA CYS A 286 7.28 13.26 7.74
C CYS A 286 6.10 13.54 8.67
N ARG A 287 6.37 13.91 9.92
CA ARG A 287 5.32 14.24 10.90
C ARG A 287 4.56 15.50 10.51
N ALA A 288 5.26 16.59 10.17
CA ALA A 288 4.64 17.85 9.78
C ALA A 288 3.76 17.69 8.52
N TRP A 289 4.25 16.95 7.53
CA TRP A 289 3.46 16.64 6.33
C TRP A 289 2.22 15.80 6.66
N LEU A 290 2.35 14.79 7.52
CA LEU A 290 1.24 13.94 7.90
C LEU A 290 0.20 14.70 8.75
N GLU A 291 0.63 15.63 9.61
CA GLU A 291 -0.26 16.57 10.32
C GLU A 291 -1.05 17.42 9.34
N GLN A 292 -0.39 18.01 8.34
CA GLN A 292 -1.04 18.78 7.27
C GLN A 292 -2.06 17.91 6.51
N TRP A 293 -1.68 16.68 6.15
CA TRP A 293 -2.57 15.72 5.49
C TRP A 293 -3.80 15.41 6.32
N LEU A 294 -3.63 15.03 7.59
CA LEU A 294 -4.73 14.68 8.49
C LEU A 294 -5.67 15.86 8.76
N GLY A 295 -5.11 17.06 8.85
CA GLY A 295 -5.84 18.32 8.99
C GLY A 295 -6.82 18.57 7.83
N LEU A 296 -6.54 18.03 6.65
CA LEU A 296 -7.43 18.03 5.49
C LEU A 296 -8.33 16.79 5.47
N SER A 297 -7.74 15.59 5.43
CA SER A 297 -8.44 14.35 5.11
C SER A 297 -9.52 13.96 6.11
N CYS A 298 -9.32 14.27 7.40
CA CYS A 298 -10.28 13.96 8.44
C CYS A 298 -11.53 14.87 8.39
N LYS A 299 -11.36 16.11 7.91
CA LYS A 299 -12.43 17.12 7.77
C LYS A 299 -13.29 16.93 6.52
N LEU A 300 -12.72 16.38 5.46
CA LEU A 300 -13.45 16.12 4.22
C LEU A 300 -14.58 15.10 4.42
N GLN A 301 -15.62 15.20 3.60
CA GLN A 301 -16.76 14.28 3.54
C GLN A 301 -16.55 13.14 2.52
N ALA A 302 -17.45 12.14 2.52
CA ALA A 302 -17.37 11.05 1.56
C ALA A 302 -17.80 11.46 0.12
N SER A 303 -18.59 12.52 -0.01
CA SER A 303 -18.89 13.18 -1.30
C SER A 303 -17.62 13.75 -1.93
N GLU A 304 -16.77 14.37 -1.11
CA GLU A 304 -15.52 15.06 -1.47
C GLU A 304 -14.32 14.11 -1.69
N ALA A 305 -14.56 12.80 -1.87
CA ALA A 305 -13.50 11.82 -2.06
C ALA A 305 -12.60 12.11 -3.29
N SER A 306 -13.12 12.85 -4.27
CA SER A 306 -12.34 13.33 -5.41
C SER A 306 -11.27 14.34 -4.99
N LEU A 307 -11.59 15.29 -4.11
CA LEU A 307 -10.60 16.22 -3.56
C LEU A 307 -9.52 15.45 -2.84
N LEU A 308 -9.89 14.51 -1.97
CA LEU A 308 -8.92 13.70 -1.23
C LEU A 308 -7.96 12.93 -2.15
N ALA A 309 -8.45 12.39 -3.27
CA ALA A 309 -7.61 11.73 -4.26
C ALA A 309 -6.64 12.70 -4.95
N ASN A 310 -7.10 13.90 -5.32
CA ASN A 310 -6.26 14.93 -5.95
C ASN A 310 -5.25 15.52 -4.95
N SER A 311 -5.62 15.69 -3.68
CA SER A 311 -4.74 16.18 -2.62
C SER A 311 -3.53 15.29 -2.37
N MET A 312 -3.63 13.97 -2.63
CA MET A 312 -2.46 13.06 -2.58
C MET A 312 -1.37 13.47 -3.56
N VAL A 313 -1.77 14.03 -4.71
CA VAL A 313 -0.85 14.56 -5.72
C VAL A 313 -0.43 15.98 -5.36
N LEU A 314 -1.40 16.87 -5.11
CA LEU A 314 -1.13 18.30 -4.89
C LEU A 314 -0.22 18.55 -3.69
N LEU A 315 -0.34 17.76 -2.61
CA LEU A 315 0.50 17.90 -1.41
C LEU A 315 1.85 17.18 -1.51
N SER A 316 2.01 16.26 -2.47
CA SER A 316 3.23 15.44 -2.57
C SER A 316 4.11 15.80 -3.77
N LEU A 317 3.59 16.55 -4.75
CA LEU A 317 4.33 16.82 -5.98
C LEU A 317 5.62 17.60 -5.74
N ASN A 318 5.55 18.65 -4.93
CA ASN A 318 6.67 19.57 -4.69
C ASN A 318 7.34 19.35 -3.32
N TYR A 319 7.04 18.22 -2.67
CA TYR A 319 7.69 17.85 -1.41
C TYR A 319 8.92 17.00 -1.75
N ILE A 320 10.10 17.62 -1.67
CA ILE A 320 11.40 17.03 -2.02
C ILE A 320 12.22 16.85 -0.76
#